data_AF-A0A6J8BX25-F1
#
_entry.id   AF-A0A6J8BX25-F1
#
_cell.length_a   1.000
_cell.length_b   1.000
_cell.length_c   1.000
_cell.angle_alpha   90.00
_cell.angle_beta   90.00
_cell.angle_gamma   90.00
#
_symmetry.space_group_name_H-M   'P 1'
#
loop_
_entity.id
_entity.type
_entity.pdbx_description
1 polymer ?
#
loop_
_entity_poly.entity_id
_entity_poly.type
_entity_poly.pdbx_seq_one_letter_code
_entity_poly.pdbx_strand_id
1 'polypeptide(L)'
;MSESSPRLELNEDLLLAGDIPQPKIPTAADKSSDLVDTVELFKTILDSKLGELKSELIQQQDSLKRKIKEDVTLKFKGEGNRIQYTFNEELLETVNKLSKFIPSSNTQAYRLVFDLTDKLKGRNKKIRIADSSPAGWGTVKEYEPNAVASDSEDERKIRQAETRAIRTSKEKS
;
A
#
# COMPACT_ATOMS: atom_id res chain seq x y z
N MET A 1 -84.92 -42.53 -48.51
CA MET A 1 -84.18 -41.30 -48.84
C MET A 1 -85.12 -40.17 -48.43
N SER A 2 -84.95 -39.47 -47.32
CA SER A 2 -83.70 -38.91 -46.79
C SER A 2 -83.67 -38.97 -45.26
N GLU A 3 -82.49 -39.31 -44.74
CA GLU A 3 -82.13 -39.30 -43.34
C GLU A 3 -82.13 -37.86 -42.79
N SER A 4 -82.64 -37.67 -41.57
CA SER A 4 -82.44 -36.43 -40.80
C SER A 4 -81.77 -36.82 -39.50
N SER A 5 -80.52 -36.38 -39.37
CA SER A 5 -79.52 -36.80 -38.39
C SER A 5 -79.89 -36.44 -36.94
N PRO A 6 -79.36 -37.20 -35.95
CA PRO A 6 -79.60 -36.91 -34.53
C PRO A 6 -78.78 -35.72 -34.03
N ARG A 7 -79.43 -34.94 -33.16
CA ARG A 7 -78.93 -33.79 -32.40
C ARG A 7 -77.82 -34.22 -31.44
N LEU A 8 -76.60 -33.71 -31.65
CA LEU A 8 -75.50 -33.82 -30.68
C LEU A 8 -75.64 -32.69 -29.66
N GLU A 9 -76.01 -33.03 -28.43
CA GLU A 9 -75.86 -32.14 -27.28
C GLU A 9 -74.37 -32.05 -26.93
N LEU A 10 -73.82 -30.84 -27.00
CA LEU A 10 -72.48 -30.55 -26.50
C LEU A 10 -72.59 -30.37 -24.99
N ASN A 11 -72.02 -31.31 -24.25
CA ASN A 11 -71.85 -31.25 -22.80
C ASN A 11 -71.05 -29.99 -22.42
N GLU A 12 -71.67 -29.06 -21.70
CA GLU A 12 -71.05 -27.84 -21.14
C GLU A 12 -70.26 -28.08 -19.83
N ASP A 13 -69.75 -29.29 -19.59
CA ASP A 13 -69.04 -29.62 -18.33
C ASP A 13 -67.64 -30.17 -18.61
N LEU A 14 -66.75 -29.34 -19.17
CA LEU A 14 -65.30 -29.56 -19.06
C LEU A 14 -64.49 -28.27 -19.29
N LEU A 15 -64.67 -27.28 -18.44
CA LEU A 15 -63.68 -26.21 -18.22
C LEU A 15 -63.45 -26.06 -16.72
N LEU A 16 -62.74 -27.05 -16.16
CA LEU A 16 -62.08 -26.91 -14.88
C LEU A 16 -61.04 -25.79 -15.05
N ALA A 17 -61.36 -24.60 -14.57
CA ALA A 17 -60.43 -23.48 -14.50
C ALA A 17 -59.28 -23.86 -13.57
N GLY A 18 -58.23 -24.47 -14.14
CA GLY A 18 -56.91 -24.42 -13.53
C GLY A 18 -56.44 -22.97 -13.59
N ASP A 19 -56.16 -22.38 -12.43
CA ASP A 19 -55.38 -21.15 -12.32
C ASP A 19 -54.03 -21.37 -13.02
N ILE A 20 -53.96 -21.00 -14.29
CA ILE A 20 -52.68 -20.80 -14.97
C ILE A 20 -52.18 -19.45 -14.44
N PRO A 21 -51.06 -19.39 -13.69
CA PRO A 21 -50.50 -18.12 -13.31
C PRO A 21 -50.12 -17.37 -14.59
N GLN A 22 -50.89 -16.32 -14.89
CA GLN A 22 -50.58 -15.38 -15.95
C GLN A 22 -49.14 -14.88 -15.70
N PRO A 23 -48.24 -14.91 -16.70
CA PRO A 23 -46.93 -14.28 -16.54
C PRO A 23 -47.17 -12.81 -16.21
N LYS A 24 -46.73 -12.37 -15.02
CA LYS A 24 -46.78 -10.95 -14.63
C LYS A 24 -46.01 -10.15 -15.67
N ILE A 25 -46.72 -9.48 -16.57
CA ILE A 25 -46.14 -8.53 -17.50
C ILE A 25 -45.69 -7.33 -16.66
N PRO A 26 -44.39 -6.96 -16.65
CA PRO A 26 -43.91 -5.85 -15.84
C PRO A 26 -44.65 -4.58 -16.22
N THR A 27 -45.33 -3.98 -15.23
CA THR A 27 -46.09 -2.74 -15.45
C THR A 27 -45.12 -1.56 -15.62
N ALA A 28 -45.57 -0.45 -16.21
CA ALA A 28 -44.73 0.74 -16.40
C ALA A 28 -44.16 1.28 -15.07
N ALA A 29 -44.85 1.04 -13.95
CA ALA A 29 -44.38 1.35 -12.60
C ALA A 29 -43.19 0.46 -12.19
N ASP A 30 -43.23 -0.85 -12.46
CA ASP A 30 -42.13 -1.79 -12.16
C ASP A 30 -40.84 -1.42 -12.91
N LYS A 31 -40.98 -1.05 -14.20
CA LYS A 31 -39.83 -0.61 -15.01
C LYS A 31 -39.23 0.72 -14.53
N SER A 32 -40.05 1.59 -13.93
CA SER A 32 -39.59 2.87 -13.39
C SER A 32 -38.83 2.71 -12.07
N SER A 33 -39.22 1.75 -11.22
CA SER A 33 -38.51 1.40 -9.98
C SER A 33 -37.13 0.82 -10.28
N ASP A 34 -37.07 -0.13 -11.20
CA ASP A 34 -35.83 -0.82 -11.60
C ASP A 34 -34.78 0.17 -12.19
N LEU A 35 -35.26 1.19 -12.91
CA LEU A 35 -34.45 2.31 -13.39
C LEU A 35 -33.92 3.20 -12.25
N VAL A 36 -34.76 3.48 -11.24
CA VAL A 36 -34.35 4.27 -10.06
C VAL A 36 -33.30 3.51 -9.26
N ASP A 37 -33.49 2.21 -9.04
CA ASP A 37 -32.54 1.35 -8.33
C ASP A 37 -31.19 1.26 -9.08
N THR A 38 -31.24 1.17 -10.41
CA THR A 38 -30.03 1.19 -11.26
C THR A 38 -29.28 2.53 -11.15
N VAL A 39 -30.00 3.65 -11.11
CA VAL A 39 -29.41 4.99 -10.94
C VAL A 39 -28.82 5.16 -9.54
N GLU A 40 -29.44 4.61 -8.50
CA GLU A 40 -28.94 4.65 -7.13
C GLU A 40 -27.69 3.78 -6.96
N LEU A 41 -27.66 2.60 -7.59
CA LEU A 41 -26.46 1.77 -7.66
C LEU A 41 -25.33 2.51 -8.38
N PHE A 42 -25.62 3.18 -9.49
CA PHE A 42 -24.64 3.97 -10.24
C PHE A 42 -24.09 5.13 -9.42
N LYS A 43 -24.93 5.87 -8.68
CA LYS A 43 -24.49 6.91 -7.74
C LYS A 43 -23.55 6.34 -6.69
N THR A 44 -23.92 5.22 -6.08
CA THR A 44 -23.10 4.56 -5.06
C THR A 44 -21.73 4.16 -5.61
N ILE A 45 -21.69 3.57 -6.82
CA ILE A 45 -20.44 3.20 -7.48
C ILE A 45 -19.59 4.43 -7.80
N LEU A 46 -20.21 5.50 -8.30
CA LEU A 46 -19.52 6.75 -8.60
C LEU A 46 -18.94 7.40 -7.35
N ASP A 47 -19.72 7.50 -6.27
CA ASP A 47 -19.26 8.08 -5.00
C ASP A 47 -18.13 7.27 -4.40
N SER A 48 -18.21 5.94 -4.46
CA SER A 48 -17.14 5.03 -4.02
C SER A 48 -15.86 5.24 -4.84
N LYS A 49 -15.96 5.26 -6.17
CA LYS A 49 -14.79 5.42 -7.06
C LYS A 49 -14.18 6.82 -6.97
N LEU A 50 -15.01 7.85 -6.83
CA LEU A 50 -14.56 9.22 -6.62
C LEU A 50 -13.88 9.37 -5.26
N GLY A 51 -14.40 8.72 -4.22
CA GLY A 51 -13.79 8.64 -2.90
C GLY A 51 -12.42 7.97 -2.91
N GLU A 52 -12.31 6.82 -3.58
CA GLU A 52 -11.05 6.10 -3.80
C GLU A 52 -10.02 6.99 -4.51
N LEU A 53 -10.39 7.60 -5.65
CA LEU A 53 -9.50 8.50 -6.40
C LEU A 53 -9.05 9.71 -5.58
N LYS A 54 -9.94 10.31 -4.81
CA LYS A 54 -9.59 11.44 -3.93
C LYS A 54 -8.59 11.02 -2.85
N SER A 55 -8.80 9.86 -2.25
CA SER A 55 -7.88 9.29 -1.26
C SER A 55 -6.49 9.03 -1.88
N GLU A 56 -6.44 8.39 -3.04
CA GLU A 56 -5.20 8.15 -3.77
C GLU A 56 -4.48 9.45 -4.13
N LEU A 57 -5.21 10.46 -4.59
CA LEU A 57 -4.64 11.77 -4.94
C LEU A 57 -4.05 12.49 -3.72
N ILE A 58 -4.75 12.46 -2.58
CA ILE A 58 -4.24 13.04 -1.32
C ILE A 58 -2.96 12.32 -0.88
N GLN A 59 -2.96 10.98 -0.91
CA GLN A 59 -1.78 10.18 -0.57
C GLN A 59 -0.61 10.48 -1.50
N GLN A 60 -0.85 10.59 -2.81
CA GLN A 60 0.19 10.98 -3.78
C GLN A 60 0.71 12.39 -3.51
N GLN A 61 -0.17 13.36 -3.27
CA GLN A 61 0.22 14.73 -2.97
C GLN A 61 1.09 14.83 -1.70
N ASP A 62 0.73 14.11 -0.63
CA ASP A 62 1.51 14.11 0.61
C ASP A 62 2.85 13.38 0.46
N SER A 63 2.92 12.37 -0.40
CA SER A 63 4.18 11.72 -0.76
C SER A 63 5.09 12.66 -1.56
N LEU A 64 4.54 13.40 -2.52
CA LEU A 64 5.27 14.37 -3.34
C LEU A 64 5.74 15.58 -2.52
N LYS A 65 4.88 16.11 -1.63
CA LYS A 65 5.27 17.19 -0.70
C LYS A 65 6.42 16.77 0.20
N ARG A 66 6.43 15.53 0.70
CA ARG A 66 7.55 14.99 1.49
C ARG A 66 8.83 14.87 0.65
N LYS A 67 8.74 14.31 -0.56
CA LYS A 67 9.88 14.22 -1.49
C LYS A 67 10.45 15.60 -1.84
N ILE A 68 9.60 16.58 -2.17
CA ILE A 68 10.03 17.95 -2.49
C ILE A 68 10.68 18.61 -1.27
N LYS A 69 10.10 18.45 -0.07
CA LYS A 69 10.69 18.99 1.16
C LYS A 69 12.03 18.33 1.46
N GLU A 70 12.18 17.04 1.23
CA GLU A 70 13.48 16.38 1.30
C GLU A 70 14.43 16.94 0.24
N ASP A 71 14.09 16.96 -1.05
CA ASP A 71 14.95 17.46 -2.14
C ASP A 71 15.45 18.90 -1.94
N VAL A 72 14.59 19.80 -1.43
CA VAL A 72 14.97 21.19 -1.10
C VAL A 72 15.93 21.26 0.09
N THR A 73 15.87 20.27 1.00
CA THR A 73 16.78 20.15 2.16
C THR A 73 18.00 19.27 1.85
N LEU A 74 17.99 18.51 0.75
CA LEU A 74 19.00 17.52 0.30
C LEU A 74 20.03 18.11 -0.67
N LYS A 75 20.42 19.39 -0.53
CA LYS A 75 21.62 19.87 -1.22
C LYS A 75 22.85 19.19 -0.60
N PHE A 76 23.18 18.03 -1.13
CA PHE A 76 24.41 17.31 -0.79
C PHE A 76 25.62 18.21 -1.06
N LYS A 77 26.48 18.37 -0.06
CA LYS A 77 27.75 19.11 -0.17
C LYS A 77 28.78 18.30 -0.96
N GLY A 78 28.81 16.99 -0.72
CA GLY A 78 29.71 16.06 -1.40
C GLY A 78 29.07 15.41 -2.62
N GLU A 79 29.68 15.62 -3.79
CA GLU A 79 29.26 14.99 -5.06
C GLU A 79 29.16 13.46 -4.93
N GLY A 80 30.18 12.82 -4.35
CA GLY A 80 30.18 11.36 -4.17
C GLY A 80 29.05 10.87 -3.26
N ASN A 81 28.71 11.61 -2.21
CA ASN A 81 27.58 11.28 -1.33
C ASN A 81 26.26 11.38 -2.08
N ARG A 82 26.08 12.43 -2.90
CA ARG A 82 24.89 12.59 -3.75
C ARG A 82 24.71 11.41 -4.69
N ILE A 83 25.75 11.07 -5.46
CA ILE A 83 25.71 9.97 -6.43
C ILE A 83 25.29 8.66 -5.74
N GLN A 84 25.91 8.34 -4.60
CA GLN A 84 25.61 7.12 -3.84
C GLN A 84 24.18 7.13 -3.28
N TYR A 85 23.71 8.27 -2.76
CA TYR A 85 22.34 8.40 -2.26
C TYR A 85 21.31 8.20 -3.36
N THR A 86 21.48 8.88 -4.50
CA THR A 86 20.59 8.78 -5.67
C THR A 86 20.51 7.35 -6.18
N PHE A 87 21.66 6.67 -6.35
CA PHE A 87 21.69 5.26 -6.76
C PHE A 87 20.92 4.36 -5.79
N ASN A 88 21.08 4.56 -4.48
CA ASN A 88 20.35 3.77 -3.48
C ASN A 88 18.84 4.05 -3.49
N GLU A 89 18.41 5.28 -3.75
CA GLU A 89 16.99 5.63 -3.89
C GLU A 89 16.36 4.97 -5.13
N GLU A 90 17.06 4.98 -6.27
CA GLU A 90 16.63 4.27 -7.49
C GLU A 90 16.52 2.75 -7.24
N LEU A 91 17.46 2.18 -6.49
CA LEU A 91 17.42 0.78 -6.11
C LEU A 91 16.26 0.48 -5.14
N LEU A 92 15.99 1.37 -4.17
CA LEU A 92 14.82 1.28 -3.30
C LEU A 92 13.52 1.28 -4.10
N GLU A 93 13.39 2.15 -5.11
CA GLU A 93 12.22 2.16 -5.98
C GLU A 93 12.05 0.83 -6.72
N THR A 94 13.15 0.27 -7.23
CA THR A 94 13.16 -1.02 -7.93
C THR A 94 12.76 -2.17 -7.01
N VAL A 95 13.27 -2.20 -5.78
CA VAL A 95 12.91 -3.20 -4.75
C VAL A 95 11.44 -3.07 -4.35
N ASN A 96 10.93 -1.84 -4.22
CA ASN A 96 9.52 -1.59 -3.94
C ASN A 96 8.59 -1.97 -5.11
N LYS A 97 9.07 -1.92 -6.35
CA LYS A 97 8.34 -2.48 -7.50
C LYS A 97 8.34 -3.99 -7.44
N LEU A 98 9.50 -4.61 -7.21
CA LEU A 98 9.64 -6.06 -7.08
C LEU A 98 8.70 -6.64 -6.01
N SER A 99 8.57 -5.97 -4.86
CA SER A 99 7.73 -6.43 -3.76
C SER A 99 6.25 -6.57 -4.11
N LYS A 100 5.76 -5.82 -5.11
CA LYS A 100 4.37 -5.90 -5.61
C LYS A 100 4.10 -7.14 -6.44
N PHE A 101 5.14 -7.78 -6.98
CA PHE A 101 5.03 -9.01 -7.78
C PHE A 101 5.24 -10.29 -6.96
N ILE A 102 5.63 -10.17 -5.69
CA ILE A 102 5.82 -11.31 -4.81
C ILE A 102 4.46 -11.74 -4.26
N PRO A 103 4.06 -13.03 -4.39
CA PRO A 103 2.85 -13.54 -3.77
C PRO A 103 2.91 -13.42 -2.24
N SER A 104 1.82 -13.02 -1.60
CA SER A 104 1.70 -12.87 -0.14
C SER A 104 2.10 -14.13 0.66
N SER A 105 1.95 -15.31 0.06
CA SER A 105 2.35 -16.60 0.65
C SER A 105 3.87 -16.81 0.71
N ASN A 106 4.66 -16.07 -0.07
CA ASN A 106 6.11 -16.23 -0.11
C ASN A 106 6.82 -15.38 0.96
N THR A 107 6.72 -15.84 2.21
CA THR A 107 7.27 -15.17 3.38
C THR A 107 8.79 -14.99 3.31
N GLN A 108 9.53 -15.95 2.72
CA GLN A 108 10.98 -15.85 2.56
C GLN A 108 11.37 -14.70 1.62
N ALA A 109 10.67 -14.55 0.49
CA ALA A 109 10.93 -13.46 -0.44
C ALA A 109 10.62 -12.09 0.19
N TYR A 110 9.55 -11.97 0.97
CA TYR A 110 9.28 -10.74 1.73
C TYR A 110 10.36 -10.42 2.74
N ARG A 111 10.90 -11.42 3.46
CA ARG A 111 12.02 -11.21 4.39
C ARG A 111 13.25 -10.66 3.68
N LEU A 112 13.61 -11.24 2.53
CA LEU A 112 14.76 -10.76 1.75
C LEU A 112 14.56 -9.34 1.23
N VAL A 113 13.35 -9.02 0.74
CA VAL A 113 12.99 -7.66 0.31
C VAL A 113 13.05 -6.68 1.48
N PHE A 114 12.53 -7.08 2.64
CA PHE A 114 12.57 -6.27 3.85
C PHE A 114 14.01 -5.99 4.28
N ASP A 115 14.85 -7.03 4.38
CA ASP A 115 16.25 -6.91 4.77
C ASP A 115 17.04 -6.01 3.79
N LEU A 116 16.79 -6.15 2.48
CA LEU A 116 17.40 -5.29 1.47
C LEU A 116 16.93 -3.83 1.59
N THR A 117 15.64 -3.63 1.80
CA THR A 117 15.05 -2.30 2.02
C THR A 117 15.65 -1.63 3.26
N ASP A 118 15.79 -2.37 4.36
CA ASP A 118 16.36 -1.86 5.60
C ASP A 118 17.83 -1.48 5.45
N LYS A 119 18.62 -2.33 4.78
CA LYS A 119 20.03 -2.04 4.45
C LYS A 119 20.19 -0.78 3.61
N LEU A 120 19.37 -0.59 2.59
CA LEU A 120 19.41 0.61 1.73
C LEU A 120 19.05 1.88 2.50
N LYS A 121 17.98 1.83 3.30
CA LYS A 121 17.59 2.94 4.19
C LYS A 121 18.69 3.26 5.20
N GLY A 122 19.29 2.22 5.80
CA GLY A 122 20.44 2.36 6.70
C GLY A 122 21.63 3.03 6.02
N ARG A 123 21.95 2.64 4.77
CA ARG A 123 23.03 3.26 3.99
C ARG A 123 22.74 4.72 3.68
N ASN A 124 21.53 5.05 3.23
CA ASN A 124 21.12 6.42 2.95
C ASN A 124 21.13 7.31 4.20
N LYS A 125 20.75 6.77 5.36
CA LYS A 125 20.92 7.46 6.65
C LYS A 125 22.38 7.80 6.94
N LYS A 126 23.30 6.85 6.77
CA LYS A 126 24.74 7.06 6.98
C LYS A 126 25.30 8.11 6.02
N ILE A 127 24.91 8.06 4.74
CA ILE A 127 25.31 9.06 3.74
C ILE A 127 24.84 10.46 4.14
N ARG A 128 23.61 10.60 4.64
CA ARG A 128 23.09 11.89 5.14
C ARG A 128 23.87 12.40 6.35
N ILE A 129 24.22 11.52 7.29
CA ILE A 129 25.07 11.89 8.44
C ILE A 129 26.44 12.37 7.96
N ALA A 130 27.06 11.62 7.06
CA ALA A 130 28.36 11.99 6.49
C ALA A 130 28.32 13.34 5.76
N ASP A 131 27.25 13.62 5.01
CA ASP A 131 27.19 14.85 4.22
C ASP A 131 26.82 16.09 5.06
N SER A 132 25.95 15.91 6.05
CA SER A 132 25.52 17.01 6.93
C SER A 132 26.57 17.39 7.97
N SER A 133 27.38 16.43 8.44
CA SER A 133 28.34 16.64 9.52
C SER A 133 29.68 17.22 9.03
N PRO A 134 30.28 18.20 9.74
CA PRO A 134 31.61 18.70 9.41
C PRO A 134 32.72 17.63 9.46
N ALA A 135 32.58 16.63 10.34
CA ALA A 135 33.53 15.52 10.46
C ALA A 135 33.25 14.36 9.48
N GLY A 136 32.26 14.51 8.59
CA GLY A 136 32.04 13.60 7.48
C GLY A 136 31.74 12.17 7.92
N TRP A 137 32.40 11.22 7.25
CA TRP A 137 32.37 9.79 7.59
C TRP A 137 32.94 9.48 8.99
N GLY A 138 33.73 10.38 9.59
CA GLY A 138 34.14 10.26 10.99
C GLY A 138 32.93 10.24 11.93
N THR A 139 31.93 11.09 11.68
CA THR A 139 30.68 11.09 12.45
C THR A 139 29.88 9.83 12.25
N VAL A 140 29.89 9.24 11.05
CA VAL A 140 29.24 7.95 10.80
C VAL A 140 29.88 6.84 11.63
N LYS A 141 31.22 6.83 11.72
CA LYS A 141 31.95 5.85 12.52
C LYS A 141 31.57 5.91 14.00
N GLU A 142 31.44 7.11 14.56
CA GLU A 142 31.01 7.29 15.96
C GLU A 142 29.51 7.02 16.18
N TYR A 143 28.70 7.21 15.14
CA TYR A 143 27.26 6.94 15.14
C TYR A 143 26.91 5.45 15.10
N GLU A 144 27.79 4.61 14.54
CA GLU A 144 27.52 3.18 14.48
C GLU A 144 27.45 2.56 15.89
N PRO A 145 26.44 1.72 16.16
CA PRO A 145 26.25 1.13 17.47
C PRO A 145 27.43 0.21 17.80
N ASN A 146 27.90 0.30 19.04
CA ASN A 146 28.89 -0.63 19.55
C ASN A 146 28.34 -2.06 19.56
N ALA A 147 29.06 -2.99 18.92
CA ALA A 147 28.64 -4.38 18.77
C ALA A 147 28.48 -5.14 20.09
N VAL A 148 29.11 -4.68 21.17
CA VAL A 148 29.00 -5.31 22.50
C VAL A 148 27.95 -4.65 23.40
N ALA A 149 27.41 -3.49 23.01
CA ALA A 149 26.42 -2.80 23.82
C ALA A 149 25.05 -3.46 23.68
N SER A 150 24.38 -3.72 24.80
CA SER A 150 23.01 -4.26 24.78
C SER A 150 21.96 -3.23 24.37
N ASP A 151 22.20 -1.96 24.72
CA ASP A 151 21.36 -0.81 24.40
C ASP A 151 22.17 0.49 24.41
N SER A 152 21.51 1.63 24.18
CA SER A 152 22.17 2.94 24.14
C SER A 152 22.74 3.39 25.50
N GLU A 153 22.14 2.96 26.61
CA GLU A 153 22.65 3.30 27.94
C GLU A 153 23.92 2.52 28.25
N ASP A 154 23.94 1.23 27.91
CA ASP A 154 25.13 0.39 28.01
C ASP A 154 26.25 0.90 27.10
N GLU A 155 25.93 1.31 25.87
CA GLU A 155 26.88 1.93 24.96
C GLU A 155 27.51 3.20 25.55
N ARG A 156 26.69 4.05 26.19
CA ARG A 156 27.17 5.24 26.89
C ARG A 156 28.09 4.88 28.05
N LYS A 157 27.77 3.85 28.83
CA LYS A 157 28.62 3.37 29.93
C LYS A 157 29.96 2.84 29.42
N ILE A 158 29.96 2.08 28.32
CA ILE A 158 31.17 1.55 27.68
C ILE A 158 32.08 2.70 27.24
N ARG A 159 31.56 3.68 26.47
CA ARG A 159 32.35 4.84 26.02
C ARG A 159 32.96 5.63 27.19
N GLN A 160 32.21 5.80 28.28
CA GLN A 160 32.71 6.46 29.49
C GLN A 160 33.81 5.65 30.20
N ALA A 161 33.65 4.33 30.29
CA ALA A 161 34.66 3.45 30.89
C ALA A 161 35.97 3.47 30.09
N GLU A 162 35.90 3.37 28.76
CA GLU A 162 37.05 3.48 27.86
C GLU A 162 37.77 4.82 28.02
N THR A 163 37.01 5.93 28.05
CA THR A 163 37.59 7.27 28.23
C THR A 163 38.33 7.39 29.56
N ARG A 164 37.77 6.84 30.66
CA ARG A 164 38.43 6.81 31.97
C ARG A 164 39.70 5.96 31.94
N ALA A 165 39.64 4.76 31.35
CA ALA A 165 40.79 3.87 31.23
C ALA A 165 41.95 4.51 30.45
N ILE A 166 41.68 5.15 29.31
CA ILE A 166 42.68 5.84 28.48
C ILE A 166 43.36 6.99 29.24
N ARG A 167 42.62 7.75 30.05
CA ARG A 167 43.22 8.82 30.88
C ARG A 167 44.18 8.23 31.90
N THR A 168 43.74 7.20 32.62
CA THR A 168 44.57 6.56 33.64
C THR A 168 45.80 5.85 33.08
N SER A 169 45.77 5.36 31.83
CA SER A 169 46.94 4.74 31.20
C SER A 169 47.98 5.76 30.77
N LYS A 170 47.54 6.93 30.28
CA LYS A 170 48.43 8.05 29.93
C LYS A 170 49.10 8.69 31.14
N GLU A 171 48.42 8.73 32.29
CA GLU A 171 48.99 9.25 33.55
C GLU A 171 50.03 8.31 34.18
N LYS A 172 50.01 7.02 33.82
CA LYS A 172 50.94 6.00 34.31
C LYS A 172 52.13 5.73 33.36
N SER A 173 52.11 6.33 32.18
CA SER A 173 53.17 6.23 31.16
C SER A 173 54.10 7.43 31.25
#